data_AF-A0AAV0HA83-F1
#
_entry.id   AF-A0AAV0HA83-F1
#
_cell.length_a   1.000
_cell.length_b   1.000
_cell.length_c   1.000
_cell.angle_alpha   90.00
_cell.angle_beta   90.00
_cell.angle_gamma   90.00
#
_symmetry.space_group_name_H-M   'P 1'
#
loop_
_entity.id
_entity.type
_entity.pdbx_description
1 polymer ?
#
loop_
_entity_poly.entity_id
_entity_poly.type
_entity_poly.pdbx_seq_one_letter_code
_entity_poly.pdbx_strand_id
1 'polypeptide(L)'
;MLCFYLGFQPNGQAPISCTDKPVGGEFQIDGTKAPAYPAPRRLATEEIKQVVNDFAVAARNAMEAGFDGVEIHGANGYIIDQFLKDQVNDRTDHYGGTMENRCRFAFEVVEAVAKEIGADRVGLRLSPFADYNDCPDSNPEALGLYMAQELNKYGILYCHVIEPRMITQFEAHDTHNSVLPMRKAFKGTFMVAGGYTQRDGNEVVGNGGADLVAFGRWFLANPDLPRRFELNAKLNKYDRSTFYTHDPVVGYTDYPFLEAADK
;
A
#
# COMPACT_ATOMS: atom_id res chain seq x y z
N MET A 1 -5.18 6.38 8.32
CA MET A 1 -6.24 7.42 8.32
C MET A 1 -7.11 7.20 7.09
N LEU A 2 -8.37 6.76 7.25
CA LEU A 2 -9.30 6.53 6.14
C LEU A 2 -9.75 7.88 5.58
N CYS A 3 -9.33 8.18 4.36
CA CYS A 3 -9.14 9.53 3.84
C CYS A 3 -10.39 10.18 3.20
N PHE A 4 -11.56 9.55 3.27
CA PHE A 4 -12.66 9.91 2.38
C PHE A 4 -14.03 10.12 3.03
N TYR A 5 -14.22 9.88 4.33
CA TYR A 5 -15.53 10.02 4.98
C TYR A 5 -15.53 10.96 6.19
N LEU A 6 -16.52 11.84 6.25
CA LEU A 6 -16.76 12.75 7.39
C LEU A 6 -16.94 11.98 8.71
N GLY A 7 -17.65 10.84 8.67
CA GLY A 7 -17.97 10.05 9.87
C GLY A 7 -16.77 9.41 10.58
N PHE A 8 -15.63 9.31 9.88
CA PHE A 8 -14.37 8.80 10.45
C PHE A 8 -13.39 9.91 10.84
N GLN A 9 -13.74 11.19 10.60
CA GLN A 9 -12.90 12.31 11.00
C GLN A 9 -13.31 12.83 12.38
N PRO A 10 -12.34 13.25 13.22
CA PRO A 10 -12.64 13.92 14.48
C PRO A 10 -13.62 15.08 14.27
N ASN A 11 -14.69 15.11 15.06
CA ASN A 11 -15.71 16.16 15.03
C ASN A 11 -16.43 16.35 13.68
N GLY A 12 -16.42 15.33 12.80
CA GLY A 12 -17.08 15.41 11.50
C GLY A 12 -16.42 16.41 10.52
N GLN A 13 -15.13 16.70 10.72
CA GLN A 13 -14.39 17.58 9.80
C GLN A 13 -14.21 16.95 8.42
N ALA A 14 -14.00 17.79 7.40
CA ALA A 14 -13.67 17.34 6.06
C ALA A 14 -12.37 16.50 6.09
N PRO A 15 -12.30 15.38 5.36
CA PRO A 15 -11.06 14.62 5.23
C PRO A 15 -9.94 15.48 4.66
N ILE A 16 -8.69 15.24 5.04
CA ILE A 16 -7.54 16.00 4.53
C ILE A 16 -6.96 15.35 3.27
N SER A 17 -6.41 16.17 2.37
CA SER A 17 -5.72 15.70 1.15
C SER A 17 -4.69 16.72 0.64
N CYS A 18 -3.95 16.35 -0.41
CA CYS A 18 -3.17 17.29 -1.21
C CYS A 18 -4.06 18.19 -2.08
N THR A 19 -5.31 17.78 -2.36
CA THR A 19 -6.28 18.48 -3.20
C THR A 19 -7.58 18.81 -2.42
N ASP A 20 -8.46 19.60 -3.03
CA ASP A 20 -9.84 19.88 -2.60
C ASP A 20 -10.89 19.18 -3.49
N LYS A 21 -10.44 18.38 -4.48
CA LYS A 21 -11.32 17.61 -5.36
C LYS A 21 -11.76 16.29 -4.69
N PRO A 22 -13.06 15.95 -4.70
CA PRO A 22 -13.53 14.66 -4.19
C PRO A 22 -13.13 13.51 -5.11
N VAL A 23 -13.06 12.30 -4.54
CA VAL A 23 -13.04 11.06 -5.32
C VAL A 23 -14.38 10.89 -6.02
N GLY A 24 -14.36 10.58 -7.32
CA GLY A 24 -15.52 10.36 -8.16
C GLY A 24 -16.07 8.93 -8.10
N GLY A 25 -15.31 7.98 -7.56
CA GLY A 25 -15.70 6.57 -7.42
C GLY A 25 -17.08 6.37 -6.77
N GLU A 26 -17.91 5.53 -7.40
CA GLU A 26 -19.27 5.25 -6.93
C GLU A 26 -19.35 4.11 -5.89
N PHE A 27 -18.25 3.40 -5.62
CA PHE A 27 -18.27 2.18 -4.80
C PHE A 27 -17.26 2.22 -3.66
N GLN A 28 -17.65 1.67 -2.52
CA GLN A 28 -16.80 1.42 -1.36
C GLN A 28 -15.95 0.18 -1.55
N ILE A 29 -15.00 -0.03 -0.64
CA ILE A 29 -14.08 -1.17 -0.67
C ILE A 29 -14.81 -2.52 -0.56
N ASP A 30 -15.99 -2.53 0.08
CA ASP A 30 -16.89 -3.68 0.22
C ASP A 30 -17.84 -3.89 -0.97
N GLY A 31 -17.73 -3.05 -2.01
CA GLY A 31 -18.58 -3.10 -3.20
C GLY A 31 -19.95 -2.43 -3.03
N THR A 32 -20.26 -1.86 -1.88
CA THR A 32 -21.49 -1.07 -1.70
C THR A 32 -21.38 0.28 -2.39
N LYS A 33 -22.52 0.86 -2.80
CA LYS A 33 -22.51 2.19 -3.41
C LYS A 33 -22.11 3.23 -2.36
N ALA A 34 -21.02 3.95 -2.60
CA ALA A 34 -20.62 5.06 -1.75
C ALA A 34 -21.65 6.20 -1.90
N PRO A 35 -22.16 6.81 -0.81
CA PRO A 35 -22.69 8.17 -0.92
C PRO A 35 -21.56 9.06 -1.47
N ALA A 36 -21.92 10.10 -2.23
CA ALA A 36 -20.94 10.99 -2.84
C ALA A 36 -19.87 11.40 -1.83
N TYR A 37 -18.61 11.16 -2.15
CA TYR A 37 -17.51 11.45 -1.24
C TYR A 37 -17.47 12.96 -0.97
N PRO A 38 -17.40 13.40 0.30
CA PRO A 38 -17.24 14.81 0.64
C PRO A 38 -15.96 15.35 0.00
N ALA A 39 -15.99 16.61 -0.44
CA ALA A 39 -14.77 17.30 -0.86
C ALA A 39 -13.77 17.33 0.31
N PRO A 40 -12.52 16.90 0.09
CA PRO A 40 -11.50 16.99 1.11
C PRO A 40 -11.09 18.46 1.33
N ARG A 41 -10.51 18.73 2.49
CA ARG A 41 -9.78 19.96 2.77
C ARG A 41 -8.33 19.78 2.37
N ARG A 42 -7.86 20.62 1.46
CA ARG A 42 -6.43 20.72 1.16
C ARG A 42 -5.65 21.08 2.41
N LEU A 43 -4.62 20.32 2.74
CA LEU A 43 -3.69 20.67 3.81
C LEU A 43 -2.98 21.99 3.51
N ALA A 44 -2.95 22.92 4.46
CA ALA A 44 -2.03 24.03 4.43
C ALA A 44 -0.59 23.51 4.52
N THR A 45 0.35 24.24 3.93
CA THR A 45 1.76 23.82 3.84
C THR A 45 2.36 23.56 5.22
N GLU A 46 2.02 24.38 6.21
CA GLU A 46 2.48 24.26 7.60
C GLU A 46 1.87 23.07 8.34
N GLU A 47 0.69 22.59 7.95
CA GLU A 47 0.02 21.44 8.58
C GLU A 47 0.70 20.11 8.21
N ILE A 48 1.39 20.04 7.08
CA ILE A 48 2.05 18.81 6.61
C ILE A 48 3.07 18.30 7.62
N LYS A 49 3.77 19.22 8.31
CA LYS A 49 4.74 18.86 9.37
C LYS A 49 4.08 18.12 10.54
N GLN A 50 2.85 18.51 10.90
CA GLN A 50 2.12 17.82 11.95
C GLN A 50 1.73 16.41 11.50
N VAL A 51 1.26 16.25 10.26
CA VAL A 51 0.93 14.93 9.70
C VAL A 51 2.16 14.01 9.69
N VAL A 52 3.32 14.53 9.29
CA VAL A 52 4.61 13.78 9.35
C VAL A 52 4.91 13.33 10.78
N ASN A 53 4.75 14.23 11.76
CA ASN A 53 4.94 13.89 13.18
C ASN A 53 3.94 12.82 13.65
N ASP A 54 2.69 12.86 13.18
CA ASP A 54 1.68 11.86 13.56
C ASP A 54 2.06 10.44 13.09
N PHE A 55 2.73 10.30 11.94
CA PHE A 55 3.30 9.02 11.50
C PHE A 55 4.43 8.54 12.43
N ALA A 56 5.32 9.43 12.87
CA ALA A 56 6.38 9.08 13.82
C ALA A 56 5.80 8.65 15.17
N VAL A 57 4.83 9.40 15.71
CA VAL A 57 4.13 9.04 16.96
C VAL A 57 3.44 7.68 16.81
N ALA A 58 2.76 7.42 15.69
CA ALA A 58 2.14 6.13 15.43
C ALA A 58 3.16 4.99 15.38
N ALA A 59 4.33 5.22 14.78
CA ALA A 59 5.41 4.24 14.73
C ALA A 59 5.97 3.93 16.12
N ARG A 60 6.20 4.95 16.97
CA ARG A 60 6.58 4.74 18.37
C ARG A 60 5.55 3.90 19.12
N ASN A 61 4.26 4.24 18.98
CA ASN A 61 3.19 3.48 19.63
C ASN A 61 3.14 2.02 19.15
N ALA A 62 3.44 1.75 17.87
CA ALA A 62 3.56 0.39 17.37
C ALA A 62 4.72 -0.37 18.03
N MET A 63 5.87 0.29 18.22
CA MET A 63 6.99 -0.33 18.96
C MET A 63 6.62 -0.62 20.42
N GLU A 64 5.94 0.31 21.10
CA GLU A 64 5.45 0.11 22.47
C GLU A 64 4.43 -1.03 22.57
N ALA A 65 3.62 -1.26 21.53
CA ALA A 65 2.70 -2.37 21.43
C ALA A 65 3.38 -3.73 21.11
N GLY A 66 4.68 -3.74 20.83
CA GLY A 66 5.47 -4.95 20.60
C GLY A 66 5.55 -5.40 19.15
N PHE A 67 5.26 -4.53 18.18
CA PHE A 67 5.52 -4.83 16.76
C PHE A 67 7.04 -4.88 16.48
N ASP A 68 7.47 -5.77 15.59
CA ASP A 68 8.87 -5.86 15.16
C ASP A 68 9.32 -4.65 14.29
N GLY A 69 8.36 -4.00 13.64
CA GLY A 69 8.57 -2.84 12.78
C GLY A 69 7.26 -2.33 12.19
N VAL A 70 7.36 -1.38 11.26
CA VAL A 70 6.19 -0.75 10.62
C VAL A 70 6.32 -0.70 9.10
N GLU A 71 5.20 -0.83 8.41
CA GLU A 71 5.09 -0.53 6.98
C GLU A 71 4.37 0.80 6.79
N ILE A 72 5.04 1.78 6.18
CA ILE A 72 4.42 3.03 5.76
C ILE A 72 3.56 2.76 4.53
N HIS A 73 2.27 3.11 4.59
CA HIS A 73 1.36 2.92 3.47
C HIS A 73 1.41 4.10 2.48
N GLY A 74 2.24 3.99 1.45
CA GLY A 74 2.39 4.94 0.34
C GLY A 74 1.70 4.51 -0.96
N ALA A 75 0.54 3.86 -0.87
CA ALA A 75 -0.10 3.17 -1.99
C ALA A 75 -1.63 3.32 -1.96
N ASN A 76 -2.31 2.77 -2.97
CA ASN A 76 -3.76 2.59 -3.03
C ASN A 76 -4.57 3.90 -2.90
N GLY A 77 -4.03 5.01 -3.38
CA GLY A 77 -4.72 6.30 -3.38
C GLY A 77 -4.98 6.90 -2.00
N TYR A 78 -4.28 6.44 -0.95
CA TYR A 78 -4.29 7.11 0.35
C TYR A 78 -3.34 8.30 0.38
N ILE A 79 -3.34 9.06 1.48
CA ILE A 79 -2.72 10.39 1.56
C ILE A 79 -1.31 10.49 0.97
N ILE A 80 -0.40 9.54 1.23
CA ILE A 80 0.94 9.59 0.64
C ILE A 80 0.88 9.40 -0.88
N ASP A 81 0.12 8.41 -1.38
CA ASP A 81 -0.04 8.14 -2.81
C ASP A 81 -0.70 9.32 -3.54
N GLN A 82 -1.66 10.00 -2.88
CA GLN A 82 -2.27 11.22 -3.39
C GLN A 82 -1.24 12.33 -3.63
N PHE A 83 -0.27 12.51 -2.71
CA PHE A 83 0.82 13.47 -2.91
C PHE A 83 1.78 13.03 -4.02
N LEU A 84 2.06 11.73 -4.17
CA LEU A 84 2.99 11.22 -5.18
C LEU A 84 2.51 11.50 -6.62
N LYS A 85 1.20 11.40 -6.86
CA LYS A 85 0.65 11.30 -8.23
C LYS A 85 0.10 12.62 -8.77
N ASP A 86 0.52 13.02 -9.98
CA ASP A 86 0.16 14.34 -10.54
C ASP A 86 -1.30 14.54 -10.89
N GLN A 87 -2.04 13.48 -11.20
CA GLN A 87 -3.45 13.66 -11.55
C GLN A 87 -4.32 13.93 -10.32
N VAL A 88 -3.76 13.82 -9.11
CA VAL A 88 -4.40 14.19 -7.84
C VAL A 88 -3.73 15.40 -7.20
N ASN A 89 -2.39 15.40 -7.11
CA ASN A 89 -1.65 16.49 -6.48
C ASN A 89 -1.54 17.72 -7.37
N ASP A 90 -2.54 18.60 -7.25
CA ASP A 90 -2.62 19.90 -7.92
C ASP A 90 -2.09 21.06 -7.06
N ARG A 91 -1.20 20.78 -6.09
CA ARG A 91 -0.55 21.82 -5.28
C ARG A 91 0.47 22.61 -6.12
N THR A 92 0.65 23.87 -5.74
CA THR A 92 1.62 24.80 -6.35
C THR A 92 2.76 25.20 -5.40
N ASP A 93 2.74 24.70 -4.17
CA ASP A 93 3.82 24.89 -3.20
C ASP A 93 4.94 23.84 -3.38
N HIS A 94 5.88 23.79 -2.43
CA HIS A 94 7.01 22.86 -2.49
C HIS A 94 6.64 21.39 -2.26
N TYR A 95 5.35 21.07 -2.13
CA TYR A 95 4.83 19.69 -2.08
C TYR A 95 4.07 19.28 -3.35
N GLY A 96 4.07 20.10 -4.40
CA GLY A 96 3.43 19.78 -5.69
C GLY A 96 4.23 20.20 -6.93
N GLY A 97 3.70 19.84 -8.10
CA GLY A 97 4.32 20.12 -9.39
C GLY A 97 5.38 19.09 -9.78
N THR A 98 6.65 19.38 -9.47
CA THR A 98 7.78 18.53 -9.91
C THR A 98 7.83 17.19 -9.18
N MET A 99 8.51 16.20 -9.76
CA MET A 99 8.69 14.87 -9.16
C MET A 99 9.25 14.95 -7.74
N GLU A 100 10.27 15.80 -7.54
CA GLU A 100 10.92 16.03 -6.24
C GLU A 100 9.93 16.58 -5.20
N ASN A 101 9.10 17.54 -5.61
CA ASN A 101 8.12 18.16 -4.72
C ASN A 101 6.99 17.20 -4.36
N ARG A 102 6.44 16.48 -5.33
CA ARG A 102 5.37 15.49 -5.09
C ARG A 102 5.84 14.35 -4.17
N CYS A 103 7.10 13.93 -4.30
CA CYS A 103 7.69 12.88 -3.44
C CYS A 103 8.15 13.37 -2.07
N ARG A 104 8.28 14.70 -1.86
CA ARG A 104 8.80 15.30 -0.63
C ARG A 104 8.08 14.82 0.63
N PHE A 105 6.75 14.82 0.61
CA PHE A 105 5.96 14.39 1.75
C PHE A 105 6.24 12.92 2.14
N ALA A 106 6.32 12.02 1.16
CA ALA A 106 6.63 10.61 1.41
C ALA A 106 8.01 10.45 2.07
N PHE A 107 9.01 11.20 1.60
CA PHE A 107 10.35 11.16 2.16
C PHE A 107 10.45 11.78 3.55
N GLU A 108 9.73 12.86 3.84
CA GLU A 108 9.64 13.42 5.19
C GLU A 108 9.02 12.43 6.17
N VAL A 109 7.97 11.70 5.75
CA VAL A 109 7.37 10.62 6.56
C VAL A 109 8.38 9.49 6.80
N VAL A 110 9.04 9.00 5.74
CA VAL A 110 10.06 7.94 5.86
C VAL A 110 11.18 8.36 6.81
N GLU A 111 11.70 9.58 6.66
CA GLU A 111 12.77 10.10 7.50
C GLU A 111 12.33 10.21 8.97
N ALA A 112 11.14 10.75 9.24
CA ALA A 112 10.63 10.92 10.59
C ALA A 112 10.40 9.57 11.29
N VAL A 113 9.79 8.61 10.60
CA VAL A 113 9.56 7.26 11.13
C VAL A 113 10.89 6.53 11.35
N ALA A 114 11.82 6.59 10.40
CA ALA A 114 13.13 5.96 10.54
C ALA A 114 13.95 6.55 11.70
N LYS A 115 13.87 7.87 11.93
CA LYS A 115 14.49 8.53 13.09
C LYS A 115 13.88 8.08 14.42
N GLU A 116 12.58 7.82 14.45
CA GLU A 116 11.87 7.45 15.67
C GLU A 116 12.14 5.99 16.09
N ILE A 117 12.12 5.04 15.14
CA ILE A 117 12.15 3.60 15.47
C ILE A 117 13.35 2.83 14.92
N GLY A 118 14.22 3.49 14.13
CA GLY A 118 15.32 2.86 13.40
C GLY A 118 14.92 2.44 11.98
N ALA A 119 15.73 2.78 10.99
CA ALA A 119 15.45 2.51 9.57
C ALA A 119 15.36 1.01 9.23
N ASP A 120 16.08 0.16 9.96
CA ASP A 120 16.10 -1.29 9.85
C ASP A 120 14.78 -1.95 10.28
N ARG A 121 13.80 -1.16 10.75
CA ARG A 121 12.45 -1.61 11.12
C ARG A 121 11.35 -0.98 10.26
N VAL A 122 11.72 -0.28 9.19
CA VAL A 122 10.78 0.47 8.36
C VAL A 122 10.66 -0.16 6.97
N GLY A 123 9.43 -0.40 6.55
CA GLY A 123 9.07 -0.66 5.16
C GLY A 123 8.28 0.49 4.54
N LEU A 124 8.30 0.60 3.22
CA LEU A 124 7.39 1.48 2.47
C LEU A 124 6.67 0.69 1.38
N ARG A 125 5.34 0.77 1.37
CA ARG A 125 4.50 0.16 0.33
C ARG A 125 4.12 1.16 -0.74
N LEU A 126 4.30 0.80 -2.02
CA LEU A 126 4.04 1.64 -3.19
C LEU A 126 3.14 0.94 -4.22
N SER A 127 2.36 1.73 -4.95
CA SER A 127 1.54 1.24 -6.07
C SER A 127 1.56 2.23 -7.25
N PRO A 128 2.71 2.42 -7.92
CA PRO A 128 2.87 3.47 -8.92
C PRO A 128 1.84 3.39 -10.04
N PHE A 129 1.51 2.16 -10.47
CA PHE A 129 0.61 1.87 -11.60
C PHE A 129 -0.87 1.73 -11.22
N ALA A 130 -1.22 1.77 -9.94
CA ALA A 130 -2.60 1.58 -9.52
C ALA A 130 -3.37 2.90 -9.59
N ASP A 131 -4.60 2.87 -10.12
CA ASP A 131 -5.47 4.05 -10.20
C ASP A 131 -6.56 4.04 -9.13
N TYR A 132 -6.43 3.14 -8.14
CA TYR A 132 -7.41 2.96 -7.07
C TYR A 132 -7.67 4.27 -6.30
N ASN A 133 -8.94 4.51 -5.95
CA ASN A 133 -9.44 5.77 -5.38
C ASN A 133 -9.18 7.02 -6.24
N ASP A 134 -9.36 6.88 -7.57
CA ASP A 134 -9.15 7.95 -8.56
C ASP A 134 -7.78 8.61 -8.43
N CYS A 135 -6.74 7.79 -8.23
CA CYS A 135 -5.37 8.24 -8.00
C CYS A 135 -4.39 7.73 -9.08
N PRO A 136 -4.53 8.17 -10.35
CA PRO A 136 -3.59 7.84 -11.42
C PRO A 136 -2.38 8.79 -11.45
N ASP A 137 -1.28 8.34 -12.06
CA ASP A 137 -0.10 9.15 -12.38
C ASP A 137 0.15 9.19 -13.89
N SER A 138 0.64 10.31 -14.42
CA SER A 138 0.93 10.46 -15.84
C SER A 138 2.15 9.67 -16.32
N ASN A 139 3.08 9.31 -15.43
CA ASN A 139 4.27 8.53 -15.73
C ASN A 139 4.68 7.63 -14.54
N PRO A 140 3.92 6.55 -14.28
CA PRO A 140 4.12 5.69 -13.12
C PRO A 140 5.47 4.96 -13.12
N GLU A 141 6.08 4.73 -14.29
CA GLU A 141 7.43 4.16 -14.40
C GLU A 141 8.49 5.12 -13.85
N ALA A 142 8.44 6.39 -14.26
CA ALA A 142 9.37 7.40 -13.77
C ALA A 142 9.19 7.65 -12.27
N LEU A 143 7.95 7.71 -11.78
CA LEU A 143 7.63 7.85 -10.37
C LEU A 143 8.19 6.67 -9.55
N GLY A 144 7.91 5.43 -9.97
CA GLY A 144 8.39 4.23 -9.30
C GLY A 144 9.91 4.17 -9.24
N LEU A 145 10.59 4.45 -10.37
CA LEU A 145 12.05 4.46 -10.45
C LEU A 145 12.66 5.54 -9.54
N TYR A 146 12.11 6.75 -9.55
CA TYR A 146 12.58 7.85 -8.71
C TYR A 146 12.46 7.51 -7.21
N MET A 147 11.30 7.00 -6.79
CA MET A 147 11.08 6.53 -5.41
C MET A 147 12.10 5.44 -5.03
N ALA A 148 12.28 4.41 -5.86
CA ALA A 148 13.22 3.32 -5.58
C ALA A 148 14.68 3.82 -5.44
N GLN A 149 15.09 4.80 -6.24
CA GLN A 149 16.44 5.39 -6.17
C GLN A 149 16.64 6.21 -4.89
N GLU A 150 15.69 7.10 -4.58
CA GLU A 150 15.78 8.03 -3.45
C GLU A 150 15.65 7.32 -2.10
N LEU A 151 14.84 6.26 -2.00
CA LEU A 151 14.67 5.49 -0.77
C LEU A 151 15.99 4.89 -0.25
N ASN A 152 16.97 4.67 -1.13
CA ASN A 152 18.30 4.20 -0.73
C ASN A 152 19.02 5.16 0.23
N LYS A 153 18.67 6.46 0.25
CA LYS A 153 19.28 7.45 1.15
C LYS A 153 18.86 7.27 2.60
N TYR A 154 17.72 6.62 2.84
CA TYR A 154 17.13 6.45 4.17
C TYR A 154 17.46 5.09 4.79
N GLY A 155 17.98 4.14 4.01
CA GLY A 155 18.40 2.83 4.52
C GLY A 155 17.25 1.99 5.09
N ILE A 156 16.01 2.19 4.62
CA ILE A 156 14.85 1.42 5.08
C ILE A 156 15.00 -0.07 4.76
N LEU A 157 14.38 -0.92 5.58
CA LEU A 157 14.49 -2.38 5.50
C LEU A 157 14.01 -2.92 4.16
N TYR A 158 12.81 -2.50 3.71
CA TYR A 158 12.25 -3.00 2.46
C TYR A 158 11.37 -2.00 1.71
N CYS A 159 11.28 -2.21 0.40
CA CYS A 159 10.30 -1.57 -0.47
C CYS A 159 9.31 -2.64 -0.95
N HIS A 160 8.02 -2.46 -0.65
CA HIS A 160 6.94 -3.38 -1.02
C HIS A 160 6.13 -2.77 -2.16
N VAL A 161 6.15 -3.40 -3.34
CA VAL A 161 5.54 -2.83 -4.55
C VAL A 161 4.40 -3.70 -5.04
N ILE A 162 3.26 -3.05 -5.30
CA ILE A 162 2.12 -3.69 -5.98
C ILE A 162 2.41 -3.75 -7.48
N GLU A 163 2.26 -4.95 -8.05
CA GLU A 163 2.50 -5.25 -9.45
C GLU A 163 1.61 -4.44 -10.40
N PRO A 164 2.10 -4.08 -11.61
CA PRO A 164 1.36 -3.24 -12.56
C PRO A 164 0.10 -3.91 -13.11
N ARG A 165 0.01 -5.24 -13.00
CA ARG A 165 -1.19 -6.00 -13.35
C ARG A 165 -2.39 -5.67 -12.45
N MET A 166 -2.16 -5.06 -11.29
CA MET A 166 -3.19 -4.67 -10.34
C MET A 166 -3.49 -3.16 -10.42
N ILE A 167 -4.16 -2.73 -11.50
CA ILE A 167 -4.61 -1.33 -11.64
C ILE A 167 -5.67 -0.97 -10.59
N THR A 168 -6.54 -1.93 -10.27
CA THR A 168 -7.49 -1.86 -9.16
C THR A 168 -7.23 -3.02 -8.19
N GLN A 169 -7.88 -3.02 -7.02
CA GLN A 169 -7.74 -4.09 -6.03
C GLN A 169 -8.44 -5.41 -6.41
N PHE A 170 -9.20 -5.44 -7.51
CA PHE A 170 -10.12 -6.55 -7.80
C PHE A 170 -9.46 -7.66 -8.59
N GLU A 171 -9.05 -7.38 -9.82
CA GLU A 171 -8.54 -8.39 -10.75
C GLU A 171 -7.22 -7.98 -11.39
N ALA A 172 -6.45 -8.99 -11.78
CA ALA A 172 -5.23 -8.77 -12.53
C ALA A 172 -5.56 -8.57 -14.03
N HIS A 173 -4.79 -7.73 -14.70
CA HIS A 173 -4.89 -7.47 -16.12
C HIS A 173 -3.55 -7.71 -16.81
N ASP A 174 -3.61 -8.11 -18.08
CA ASP A 174 -2.40 -8.23 -18.90
C ASP A 174 -1.76 -6.86 -19.10
N THR A 175 -0.45 -6.79 -18.93
CA THR A 175 0.32 -5.56 -19.05
C THR A 175 1.76 -5.85 -19.47
N HIS A 176 2.39 -4.90 -20.16
CA HIS A 176 3.81 -4.93 -20.49
C HIS A 176 4.67 -4.20 -19.45
N ASN A 177 4.04 -3.48 -18.51
CA ASN A 177 4.73 -2.74 -17.47
C ASN A 177 5.37 -3.72 -16.46
N SER A 178 6.49 -3.30 -15.87
CA SER A 178 7.23 -4.13 -14.92
C SER A 178 7.81 -3.29 -13.79
N VAL A 179 7.86 -3.87 -12.58
CA VAL A 179 8.56 -3.29 -11.42
C VAL A 179 10.05 -3.63 -11.40
N LEU A 180 10.55 -4.39 -12.39
CA LEU A 180 11.98 -4.76 -12.47
C LEU A 180 12.93 -3.54 -12.47
N PRO A 181 12.63 -2.40 -13.12
CA PRO A 181 13.45 -1.20 -12.99
C PRO A 181 13.55 -0.71 -11.53
N MET A 182 12.46 -0.78 -10.76
CA MET A 182 12.47 -0.44 -9.34
C MET A 182 13.32 -1.43 -8.54
N ARG A 183 13.17 -2.74 -8.79
CA ARG A 183 14.01 -3.77 -8.14
C ARG A 183 15.49 -3.51 -8.34
N LYS A 184 15.90 -3.17 -9.57
CA LYS A 184 17.30 -2.88 -9.93
C LYS A 184 17.84 -1.61 -9.28
N ALA A 185 16.97 -0.62 -9.02
CA ALA A 185 17.35 0.64 -8.40
C ALA A 185 17.41 0.59 -6.87
N PHE A 186 16.52 -0.17 -6.22
CA PHE A 186 16.47 -0.27 -4.76
C PHE A 186 17.48 -1.31 -4.24
N LYS A 187 18.31 -0.92 -3.27
CA LYS A 187 19.43 -1.73 -2.77
C LYS A 187 19.06 -2.61 -1.56
N GLY A 188 17.93 -2.34 -0.92
CA GLY A 188 17.43 -3.15 0.20
C GLY A 188 16.58 -4.33 -0.27
N THR A 189 15.84 -4.92 0.68
CA THR A 189 14.90 -6.00 0.40
C THR A 189 13.72 -5.51 -0.43
N PHE A 190 13.46 -6.15 -1.56
CA PHE A 190 12.37 -5.78 -2.47
C PHE A 190 11.28 -6.84 -2.43
N MET A 191 10.10 -6.44 -1.99
CA MET A 191 8.93 -7.29 -1.86
C MET A 191 7.91 -6.94 -2.95
N VAL A 192 7.34 -7.95 -3.60
CA VAL A 192 6.29 -7.77 -4.62
C VAL A 192 4.97 -8.38 -4.18
N ALA A 193 3.88 -7.78 -4.63
CA ALA A 193 2.53 -8.28 -4.38
C ALA A 193 1.63 -8.04 -5.59
N GLY A 194 0.56 -8.83 -5.71
CA GLY A 194 -0.48 -8.60 -6.72
C GLY A 194 -0.59 -9.72 -7.73
N GLY A 195 -1.63 -10.54 -7.57
CA GLY A 195 -1.97 -11.59 -8.54
C GLY A 195 -1.00 -12.78 -8.60
N TYR A 196 -0.06 -12.90 -7.66
CA TYR A 196 0.88 -14.01 -7.64
C TYR A 196 0.21 -15.35 -7.34
N THR A 197 0.66 -16.37 -8.08
CA THR A 197 0.50 -17.78 -7.74
C THR A 197 1.78 -18.31 -7.08
N GLN A 198 1.76 -19.52 -6.54
CA GLN A 198 2.97 -20.19 -6.06
C GLN A 198 4.05 -20.27 -7.15
N ARG A 199 3.64 -20.63 -8.38
CA ARG A 199 4.55 -20.80 -9.51
C ARG A 199 5.23 -19.48 -9.87
N ASP A 200 4.45 -18.44 -10.10
CA ASP A 200 4.99 -17.16 -10.55
C ASP A 200 5.77 -16.46 -9.41
N GLY A 201 5.40 -16.74 -8.15
CA GLY A 201 6.14 -16.31 -6.96
C GLY A 201 7.52 -16.97 -6.86
N ASN A 202 7.61 -18.28 -7.09
CA ASN A 202 8.89 -18.98 -7.16
C ASN A 202 9.75 -18.47 -8.32
N GLU A 203 9.14 -18.17 -9.46
CA GLU A 203 9.85 -17.66 -10.64
C GLU A 203 10.47 -16.28 -10.39
N VAL A 204 9.70 -15.33 -9.84
CA VAL A 204 10.20 -13.96 -9.60
C VAL A 204 11.31 -13.91 -8.53
N VAL A 205 11.27 -14.81 -7.55
CA VAL A 205 12.37 -14.94 -6.58
C VAL A 205 13.57 -15.63 -7.23
N GLY A 206 13.34 -16.74 -7.93
CA GLY A 206 14.41 -17.53 -8.55
C GLY A 206 15.19 -16.78 -9.64
N ASN A 207 14.57 -15.81 -10.30
CA ASN A 207 15.23 -14.96 -11.31
C ASN A 207 15.77 -13.63 -10.76
N GLY A 208 15.64 -13.37 -9.45
CA GLY A 208 16.12 -12.13 -8.81
C GLY A 208 15.24 -10.90 -9.07
N GLY A 209 14.02 -11.06 -9.56
CA GLY A 209 13.05 -9.99 -9.74
C GLY A 209 12.46 -9.45 -8.42
N ALA A 210 12.48 -10.26 -7.36
CA ALA A 210 12.11 -9.87 -6.00
C ALA A 210 12.83 -10.74 -4.96
N ASP A 211 12.94 -10.25 -3.73
CA ASP A 211 13.46 -11.03 -2.60
C ASP A 211 12.32 -11.72 -1.83
N LEU A 212 11.13 -11.12 -1.81
CA LEU A 212 9.94 -11.60 -1.10
C LEU A 212 8.68 -11.43 -1.96
N VAL A 213 7.69 -12.32 -1.77
CA VAL A 213 6.38 -12.24 -2.42
C VAL A 213 5.28 -12.24 -1.35
N ALA A 214 4.44 -11.20 -1.35
CA ALA A 214 3.32 -11.08 -0.42
C ALA A 214 2.00 -11.59 -1.05
N PHE A 215 1.27 -12.38 -0.29
CA PHE A 215 -0.01 -12.97 -0.68
C PHE A 215 -1.13 -12.43 0.23
N GLY A 216 -2.15 -11.79 -0.35
CA GLY A 216 -3.31 -11.28 0.38
C GLY A 216 -4.48 -12.28 0.40
N ARG A 217 -5.28 -12.29 -0.69
CA ARG A 217 -6.49 -13.14 -0.85
C ARG A 217 -6.25 -14.61 -0.51
N TRP A 218 -5.11 -15.16 -0.93
CA TRP A 218 -4.77 -16.56 -0.65
C TRP A 218 -4.47 -16.80 0.82
N PHE A 219 -3.80 -15.87 1.50
CA PHE A 219 -3.48 -16.01 2.92
C PHE A 219 -4.72 -15.87 3.80
N LEU A 220 -5.65 -14.97 3.43
CA LEU A 220 -6.94 -14.84 4.11
C LEU A 220 -7.66 -16.19 4.21
N ALA A 221 -7.74 -16.93 3.11
CA ALA A 221 -8.44 -18.23 3.07
C ALA A 221 -7.60 -19.42 3.53
N ASN A 222 -6.28 -19.26 3.65
CA ASN A 222 -5.35 -20.36 3.93
C ASN A 222 -4.40 -19.91 5.05
N PRO A 223 -4.77 -20.10 6.33
CA PRO A 223 -3.94 -19.65 7.46
C PRO A 223 -2.56 -20.35 7.49
N ASP A 224 -2.44 -21.49 6.81
CA ASP A 224 -1.24 -22.29 6.64
C ASP A 224 -0.71 -22.28 5.19
N LEU A 225 -0.94 -21.19 4.45
CA LEU A 225 -0.53 -21.04 3.05
C LEU A 225 0.93 -21.47 2.76
N PRO A 226 1.94 -21.10 3.57
CA PRO A 226 3.31 -21.55 3.34
C PRO A 226 3.44 -23.08 3.32
N ARG A 227 2.77 -23.77 4.25
CA ARG A 227 2.79 -25.24 4.31
C ARG A 227 2.07 -25.87 3.13
N ARG A 228 0.97 -25.27 2.66
CA ARG A 228 0.27 -25.71 1.44
C ARG A 228 1.15 -25.60 0.22
N PHE A 229 1.89 -24.50 0.07
CA PHE A 229 2.86 -24.36 -1.02
C PHE A 229 3.97 -25.41 -0.92
N GLU A 230 4.58 -25.59 0.26
CA GLU A 230 5.61 -26.61 0.46
C GLU A 230 5.18 -28.01 0.01
N LEU A 231 3.93 -28.37 0.28
CA LEU A 231 3.35 -29.68 -0.05
C LEU A 231 2.67 -29.74 -1.43
N ASN A 232 2.57 -28.63 -2.16
CA ASN A 232 1.68 -28.48 -3.32
C ASN A 232 0.23 -28.91 -3.02
N ALA A 233 -0.24 -28.65 -1.80
CA ALA A 233 -1.57 -29.02 -1.36
C ALA A 233 -2.64 -28.10 -1.98
N LYS A 234 -3.88 -28.59 -2.02
CA LYS A 234 -5.03 -27.81 -2.50
C LYS A 234 -5.26 -26.60 -1.59
N LEU A 235 -5.46 -25.44 -2.21
CA LEU A 235 -5.83 -24.21 -1.49
C LEU A 235 -7.34 -24.17 -1.23
N ASN A 236 -7.70 -23.68 -0.05
CA ASN A 236 -9.05 -23.20 0.23
C ASN A 236 -9.39 -22.06 -0.73
N LYS A 237 -10.64 -22.03 -1.18
CA LYS A 237 -11.16 -20.92 -1.99
C LYS A 237 -11.52 -19.77 -1.05
N TYR A 238 -11.03 -18.58 -1.37
CA TYR A 238 -11.48 -17.36 -0.71
C TYR A 238 -12.91 -17.01 -1.12
N ASP A 239 -13.66 -16.42 -0.19
CA ASP A 239 -15.00 -15.88 -0.43
C ASP A 239 -14.92 -14.35 -0.38
N ARG A 240 -15.17 -13.70 -1.52
CA ARG A 240 -15.11 -12.23 -1.60
C ARG A 240 -16.22 -11.55 -0.81
N SER A 241 -17.35 -12.22 -0.57
CA SER A 241 -18.50 -11.65 0.13
C SER A 241 -18.23 -11.42 1.62
N THR A 242 -17.19 -12.05 2.17
CA THR A 242 -16.81 -11.98 3.58
C THR A 242 -15.52 -11.22 3.85
N PHE A 243 -14.90 -10.61 2.83
CA PHE A 243 -13.67 -9.81 3.02
C PHE A 243 -13.88 -8.61 3.96
N TYR A 244 -15.07 -8.03 3.93
CA TYR A 244 -15.51 -6.96 4.80
C TYR A 244 -16.78 -7.41 5.51
N THR A 245 -16.61 -8.04 6.67
CA THR A 245 -17.70 -8.64 7.44
C THR A 245 -17.88 -7.95 8.79
N HIS A 246 -19.07 -8.08 9.36
CA HIS A 246 -19.42 -7.63 10.70
C HIS A 246 -19.75 -8.85 11.56
N ASP A 247 -19.93 -8.69 12.87
CA ASP A 247 -20.36 -9.79 13.73
C ASP A 247 -21.71 -10.39 13.24
N PRO A 248 -21.83 -11.73 13.09
CA PRO A 248 -20.84 -12.77 13.39
C PRO A 248 -19.71 -12.88 12.33
N VAL A 249 -18.49 -13.09 12.81
CA VAL A 249 -17.25 -13.12 12.01
C VAL A 249 -17.12 -14.43 11.22
N VAL A 250 -17.68 -14.45 10.01
CA VAL A 250 -17.59 -15.56 9.03
C VAL A 250 -16.58 -15.19 7.93
N GLY A 251 -15.77 -16.15 7.47
CA GLY A 251 -14.76 -15.95 6.42
C GLY A 251 -13.51 -15.21 6.90
N TYR A 252 -13.15 -15.36 8.17
CA TYR A 252 -11.97 -14.70 8.77
C TYR A 252 -11.15 -15.68 9.62
N THR A 253 -11.76 -16.28 10.65
CA THR A 253 -11.09 -17.23 11.57
C THR A 253 -11.55 -18.68 11.41
N ASP A 254 -12.46 -18.93 10.47
CA ASP A 254 -13.15 -20.21 10.23
C ASP A 254 -12.64 -20.96 8.99
N TYR A 255 -11.63 -20.43 8.30
CA TYR A 255 -10.93 -21.16 7.24
C TYR A 255 -10.13 -22.35 7.81
N PRO A 256 -10.29 -23.57 7.27
CA PRO A 256 -9.65 -24.75 7.83
C PRO A 256 -8.15 -24.80 7.52
N PHE A 257 -7.38 -25.33 8.46
CA PHE A 257 -5.99 -25.76 8.26
C PHE A 257 -5.94 -27.08 7.47
N LEU A 258 -4.77 -27.42 6.92
CA LEU A 258 -4.52 -28.77 6.41
C LEU A 258 -4.65 -29.79 7.56
N GLU A 259 -5.47 -30.81 7.37
CA GLU A 259 -5.52 -31.94 8.30
C GLU A 259 -4.23 -32.76 8.18
N ALA A 260 -3.75 -33.33 9.29
CA ALA A 260 -2.50 -34.07 9.35
C ALA A 260 -2.46 -35.33 8.44
N ALA A 261 -3.61 -35.73 7.87
CA ALA A 261 -3.81 -36.94 7.08
C ALA A 261 -3.79 -36.73 5.55
N ASP A 262 -3.82 -35.49 5.04
CA ASP A 262 -3.78 -35.20 3.59
C ASP A 262 -2.33 -35.18 3.02
N LYS A 263 -1.48 -36.10 3.50
CA LYS A 263 -0.10 -36.30 2.99
C LYS A 263 -0.05 -37.22 1.78
#